data_AF-A0A537TLF7-F1
#
_entry.id   AF-A0A537TLF7-F1
#
_cell.length_a   1.000
_cell.length_b   1.000
_cell.length_c   1.000
_cell.angle_alpha   90.00
_cell.angle_beta   90.00
_cell.angle_gamma   90.00
#
_symmetry.space_group_name_H-M   'P 1'
#
loop_
_entity.id
_entity.type
_entity.pdbx_description
1 polymer ?
#
loop_
_entity_poly.entity_id
_entity_poly.type
_entity_poly.pdbx_seq_one_letter_code
_entity_poly.pdbx_strand_id
1 'polypeptide(L)'
;MLVSVDVGEQRVAVLEDDRVAEVYLERPERRSIAGNIYFGTVDNVLPGMEAAFIEIGLEKNGFLYVDEIVTPELEGKARHGKKIQDLISRGQTIMVQAVKDPMKTKGARLTTEISLPGRFVVYQPNGDGFGVSRRLDDDERGRLKDVLKALDLKGGGVIVRTAAEGASAEDIERDLLFLQKLWKSID
;
A
#
# COMPACT_ATOMS: atom_id res chain seq x y z
N MET A 1 -14.56 -5.24 21.36
CA MET A 1 -13.58 -4.17 21.04
C MET A 1 -13.95 -2.94 21.85
N LEU A 2 -13.00 -2.38 22.59
CA LEU A 2 -13.16 -1.14 23.34
C LEU A 2 -12.25 -0.07 22.73
N VAL A 3 -12.77 1.15 22.57
CA VAL A 3 -12.02 2.30 22.06
C VAL A 3 -12.04 3.40 23.11
N SER A 4 -10.86 3.86 23.53
CA SER A 4 -10.67 4.99 24.43
C SER A 4 -9.91 6.08 23.69
N VAL A 5 -10.45 7.29 23.65
CA VAL A 5 -9.82 8.44 22.99
C VAL A 5 -9.56 9.51 24.05
N ASP A 6 -8.29 9.71 24.39
CA ASP A 6 -7.82 10.79 25.25
C ASP A 6 -7.05 11.83 24.42
N VAL A 7 -6.85 13.03 24.96
CA VAL A 7 -6.14 14.13 24.26
C VAL A 7 -4.73 13.75 23.81
N GLY A 8 -4.06 12.84 24.54
CA GLY A 8 -2.69 12.42 24.25
C GLY A 8 -2.53 11.03 23.65
N GLU A 9 -3.58 10.20 23.63
CA GLU A 9 -3.50 8.85 23.07
C GLU A 9 -4.86 8.24 22.74
N GLN A 10 -4.90 7.46 21.67
CA GLN A 10 -6.00 6.58 21.31
C GLN A 10 -5.61 5.15 21.65
N ARG A 11 -6.47 4.45 22.40
CA ARG A 11 -6.29 3.06 22.79
C ARG A 11 -7.39 2.20 22.21
N VAL A 12 -7.03 1.09 21.57
CA VAL A 12 -7.96 0.07 21.11
C VAL A 12 -7.63 -1.22 21.82
N ALA A 13 -8.59 -1.78 22.56
CA ALA A 13 -8.47 -3.09 23.18
C ALA A 13 -9.38 -4.11 22.48
N VAL A 14 -8.79 -5.22 22.03
CA VAL A 14 -9.53 -6.39 21.56
C VAL A 14 -9.73 -7.31 22.75
N LEU A 15 -10.98 -7.72 22.97
CA LEU A 15 -11.36 -8.60 24.08
C LEU A 15 -11.71 -9.97 23.54
N GLU A 16 -11.25 -11.03 24.22
CA GLU A 16 -11.71 -12.41 24.07
C GLU A 16 -12.12 -12.92 25.45
N ASP A 17 -13.33 -13.49 25.56
CA ASP A 17 -13.89 -13.98 26.83
C ASP A 17 -13.78 -12.97 28.00
N ASP A 18 -14.15 -11.71 27.72
CA ASP A 18 -14.06 -10.57 28.65
C ASP A 18 -12.65 -10.29 29.21
N ARG A 19 -11.62 -10.86 28.57
CA ARG A 19 -10.20 -10.59 28.87
C ARG A 19 -9.57 -9.84 27.72
N VAL A 20 -8.64 -8.94 28.05
CA VAL A 20 -7.89 -8.20 27.02
C VAL A 20 -6.94 -9.17 26.32
N ALA A 21 -7.13 -9.36 25.03
CA ALA A 21 -6.28 -10.18 24.18
C ALA A 21 -5.16 -9.32 23.55
N GLU A 22 -5.51 -8.16 23.00
CA GLU A 22 -4.57 -7.24 22.35
C GLU A 22 -4.88 -5.79 22.70
N VAL A 23 -3.83 -4.95 22.76
CA VAL A 23 -3.95 -3.50 22.95
C VAL A 23 -3.11 -2.78 21.91
N TYR A 24 -3.75 -1.85 21.21
CA TYR A 24 -3.13 -0.92 20.27
C TYR A 24 -3.14 0.48 20.86
N LEU A 25 -2.00 1.17 20.80
CA LEU A 25 -1.80 2.51 21.35
C LEU A 25 -1.30 3.42 20.24
N GLU A 26 -2.03 4.47 19.94
CA GLU A 26 -1.64 5.49 18.96
C GLU A 26 -1.49 6.84 19.67
N ARG A 27 -0.36 7.53 19.45
CA ARG A 27 -0.09 8.86 20.02
C ARG A 27 0.01 9.91 18.92
N PRO A 28 -0.59 11.11 19.07
CA PRO A 28 -0.61 12.15 18.05
C PRO A 28 0.79 12.57 17.56
N GLU A 29 1.78 12.62 18.46
CA GLU A 29 3.15 13.07 18.19
C GLU A 29 3.97 12.07 17.35
N ARG A 30 3.46 10.85 17.12
CA ARG A 30 4.13 9.78 16.36
C ARG A 30 3.23 9.18 15.29
N ARG A 31 2.38 10.00 14.67
CA ARG A 31 1.60 9.52 13.53
C ARG A 31 2.52 9.28 12.34
N SER A 32 2.80 8.00 12.11
CA SER A 32 3.39 7.54 10.85
C SER A 32 2.43 7.91 9.72
N ILE A 33 2.99 8.41 8.62
CA ILE A 33 2.26 8.63 7.37
C ILE A 33 2.43 7.44 6.42
N ALA A 34 3.22 6.43 6.80
CA ALA A 34 3.39 5.24 5.97
C ALA A 34 2.02 4.59 5.71
N GLY A 35 1.73 4.31 4.44
CA GLY A 35 0.45 3.82 3.96
C GLY A 35 -0.50 4.92 3.44
N ASN A 36 -0.31 6.19 3.84
CA ASN A 36 -1.14 7.28 3.36
C ASN A 36 -0.97 7.49 1.84
N ILE A 37 -2.07 7.85 1.18
CA ILE A 37 -2.13 8.14 -0.25
C ILE A 37 -2.39 9.63 -0.43
N TYR A 38 -1.65 10.25 -1.35
CA TYR A 38 -1.71 11.68 -1.64
C TYR A 38 -1.80 11.90 -3.15
N PHE A 39 -2.56 12.92 -3.57
CA PHE A 39 -2.36 13.57 -4.86
C PHE A 39 -1.32 14.68 -4.68
N GLY A 40 -0.09 14.38 -5.07
CA GLY A 40 1.02 15.31 -4.97
C GLY A 40 1.34 16.02 -6.27
N THR A 41 2.10 17.11 -6.20
CA THR A 41 2.60 17.83 -7.38
C THR A 41 4.10 17.65 -7.51
N VAL A 42 4.60 17.32 -8.70
CA VAL A 42 6.03 17.20 -8.96
C VAL A 42 6.68 18.59 -8.85
N ASP A 43 7.41 18.84 -7.77
CA ASP A 43 8.10 20.11 -7.55
C ASP A 43 9.38 20.20 -8.39
N ASN A 44 10.16 19.11 -8.44
CA ASN A 44 11.39 19.06 -9.21
C ASN A 44 11.75 17.63 -9.64
N VAL A 45 12.40 17.51 -10.81
CA VAL A 45 12.93 16.24 -11.34
C VAL A 45 14.45 16.30 -11.31
N LEU A 46 15.09 15.23 -10.83
CA LEU A 46 16.52 15.11 -10.63
C LEU A 46 17.09 13.96 -11.47
N PRO A 47 17.43 14.19 -12.76
CA PRO A 47 17.96 13.13 -13.64
C PRO A 47 19.20 12.44 -13.09
N GLY A 48 20.12 13.18 -12.46
CA GLY A 48 21.35 12.61 -11.89
C GLY A 48 21.13 11.66 -10.71
N MET A 49 19.93 11.66 -10.12
CA MET A 49 19.54 10.76 -9.02
C MET A 49 18.44 9.78 -9.44
N GLU A 50 17.98 9.85 -10.69
CA GLU A 50 16.83 9.11 -11.19
C GLU A 50 15.62 9.17 -10.24
N ALA A 51 15.27 10.41 -9.84
CA ALA A 51 14.24 10.66 -8.85
C ALA A 51 13.59 12.04 -8.98
N ALA A 52 12.50 12.26 -8.25
CA ALA A 52 11.80 13.55 -8.16
C ALA A 52 11.36 13.87 -6.73
N PHE A 53 11.22 15.17 -6.47
CA PHE A 53 10.57 15.70 -5.28
C PHE A 53 9.10 15.94 -5.55
N ILE A 54 8.23 15.40 -4.69
CA ILE A 54 6.79 15.52 -4.80
C ILE A 54 6.28 16.30 -3.58
N GLU A 55 5.61 17.41 -3.83
CA GLU A 55 4.92 18.20 -2.80
C GLU A 55 3.61 17.49 -2.45
N ILE A 56 3.42 17.16 -1.17
CA ILE A 56 2.30 16.34 -0.65
C ILE A 56 1.61 17.00 0.57
N GLY A 57 1.75 18.32 0.72
CA GLY A 57 1.16 19.09 1.82
C GLY A 57 1.87 18.95 3.17
N LEU A 58 3.10 18.42 3.18
CA LEU A 58 3.93 18.28 4.39
C LEU A 58 5.08 19.29 4.39
N GLU A 59 5.72 19.47 5.55
CA GLU A 59 6.87 20.39 5.71
C GLU A 59 8.02 20.07 4.74
N LYS A 60 8.15 18.80 4.32
CA LYS A 60 9.18 18.34 3.39
C LYS A 60 8.54 17.58 2.25
N ASN A 61 8.97 17.89 1.03
CA ASN A 61 8.61 17.13 -0.16
C ASN A 61 8.99 15.66 0.00
N GLY A 62 8.09 14.78 -0.43
CA GLY A 62 8.39 13.36 -0.55
C GLY A 62 9.35 13.09 -1.71
N PHE A 63 9.99 11.93 -1.67
CA PHE A 63 11.01 11.50 -2.61
C PHE A 63 10.54 10.27 -3.37
N LEU A 64 10.41 10.40 -4.69
CA LEU A 64 9.95 9.35 -5.60
C LEU A 64 11.11 8.94 -6.52
N TYR A 65 11.55 7.68 -6.44
CA TYR A 65 12.57 7.12 -7.33
C TYR A 65 11.94 6.63 -8.64
N VAL A 66 12.72 6.59 -9.72
CA VAL A 66 12.25 6.09 -11.03
C VAL A 66 11.71 4.67 -10.95
N ASP A 67 12.35 3.80 -10.16
CA ASP A 67 11.94 2.40 -9.97
C ASP A 67 10.61 2.25 -9.20
N GLU A 68 10.17 3.31 -8.53
CA GLU A 68 8.90 3.37 -7.78
C GLU A 68 7.77 3.97 -8.63
N ILE A 69 8.03 4.28 -9.91
CA ILE A 69 7.00 4.73 -10.87
C ILE A 69 6.55 3.54 -11.71
N VAL A 70 5.34 3.09 -11.42
CA VAL A 70 4.60 2.08 -12.19
C VAL A 70 3.55 2.79 -13.04
N THR A 71 3.57 2.55 -14.36
CA THR A 71 2.52 2.97 -15.29
C THR A 71 2.03 1.77 -16.09
N PRO A 72 0.77 1.77 -16.55
CA PRO A 72 0.24 0.68 -17.38
C PRO A 72 1.05 0.44 -18.66
N GLU A 73 1.68 1.48 -19.23
CA GLU A 73 2.55 1.32 -20.42
C GLU A 73 3.93 0.73 -20.12
N LEU A 74 4.27 0.56 -18.83
CA LEU A 74 5.51 -0.05 -18.34
C LEU A 74 5.37 -1.54 -18.04
N GLU A 75 4.15 -2.06 -17.99
CA GLU A 75 3.92 -3.49 -17.77
C GLU A 75 4.34 -4.30 -19.02
N GLY A 76 5.25 -5.26 -18.83
CA GLY A 76 5.73 -6.16 -19.89
C GLY A 76 6.99 -5.71 -20.66
N LYS A 77 7.47 -4.47 -20.48
CA LYS A 77 8.80 -4.04 -20.97
C LYS A 77 9.76 -3.91 -19.79
N ALA A 78 11.05 -4.13 -20.02
CA ALA A 78 12.07 -4.05 -18.98
C ALA A 78 11.93 -2.72 -18.21
N ARG A 79 11.58 -2.80 -16.91
CA ARG A 79 11.59 -1.66 -15.98
C ARG A 79 12.96 -0.96 -15.95
N HIS A 80 14.00 -1.69 -16.35
CA HIS A 80 15.37 -1.20 -16.45
C HIS A 80 15.59 -0.32 -17.68
N GLY A 81 16.06 0.91 -17.42
CA GLY A 81 16.67 1.78 -18.43
C GLY A 81 15.85 2.99 -18.84
N LYS A 82 14.66 3.22 -18.25
CA LYS A 82 13.93 4.48 -18.44
C LYS A 82 14.47 5.53 -17.49
N LYS A 83 14.53 6.77 -17.97
CA LYS A 83 15.00 7.90 -17.18
C LYS A 83 13.82 8.64 -16.59
N ILE A 84 13.99 9.18 -15.40
CA ILE A 84 12.94 9.87 -14.64
C ILE A 84 12.25 10.99 -15.45
N GLN A 85 13.01 11.74 -16.26
CA GLN A 85 12.49 12.83 -17.08
C GLN A 85 11.59 12.38 -18.24
N ASP A 86 11.64 11.09 -18.61
CA ASP A 86 10.79 10.53 -19.65
C ASP A 86 9.44 10.06 -19.07
N LEU A 87 9.33 9.96 -17.74
CA LEU A 87 8.16 9.45 -17.04
C LEU A 87 7.32 10.55 -16.40
N ILE A 88 7.98 11.57 -15.85
CA ILE A 88 7.30 12.65 -15.13
C ILE A 88 7.92 14.02 -15.41
N SER A 89 7.09 15.05 -15.33
CA SER A 89 7.48 16.44 -15.54
C SER A 89 7.15 17.33 -14.35
N ARG A 90 7.91 18.42 -14.17
CA ARG A 90 7.62 19.43 -13.15
C ARG A 90 6.20 20.00 -13.33
N GLY A 91 5.48 20.16 -12.23
CA GLY A 91 4.10 20.65 -12.19
C GLY A 91 3.04 19.58 -12.47
N GLN A 92 3.43 18.35 -12.83
CA GLN A 92 2.50 17.23 -13.02
C GLN A 92 1.91 16.82 -11.66
N THR A 93 0.59 16.64 -11.61
CA THR A 93 -0.09 15.99 -10.49
C THR A 93 0.05 14.48 -10.61
N ILE A 94 0.38 13.81 -9.50
CA ILE A 94 0.61 12.37 -9.45
C ILE A 94 0.09 11.78 -8.14
N MET A 95 -0.60 10.65 -8.22
CA MET A 95 -1.00 9.90 -7.04
C MET A 95 0.20 9.09 -6.51
N VAL A 96 0.47 9.22 -5.22
CA VAL A 96 1.60 8.56 -4.55
C VAL A 96 1.17 8.00 -3.20
N GLN A 97 1.76 6.88 -2.81
CA GLN A 97 1.65 6.31 -1.48
C GLN A 97 2.97 6.49 -0.71
N ALA A 98 2.89 6.88 0.56
CA ALA A 98 4.05 6.93 1.43
C ALA A 98 4.47 5.53 1.89
N VAL A 99 5.69 5.12 1.54
CA VAL A 99 6.28 3.82 1.92
C VAL A 99 7.04 3.92 3.23
N LYS A 100 7.71 5.06 3.45
CA LYS A 100 8.47 5.32 4.68
C LYS A 100 8.25 6.74 5.14
N ASP A 101 8.19 6.91 6.46
CA ASP A 101 8.13 8.22 7.09
C ASP A 101 9.33 9.11 6.74
N PRO A 102 9.16 10.44 6.81
CA PRO A 102 10.28 11.38 6.76
C PRO A 102 11.33 11.03 7.81
N MET A 103 12.61 11.11 7.44
CA MET A 103 13.72 10.82 8.35
C MET A 103 14.71 11.97 8.39
N LYS A 104 14.81 12.62 9.56
CA LYS A 104 15.68 13.78 9.81
C LYS A 104 15.46 14.87 8.75
N THR A 105 16.39 15.02 7.80
CA THR A 105 16.36 16.02 6.74
C THR A 105 15.71 15.52 5.45
N LYS A 106 15.44 14.22 5.33
CA LYS A 106 14.82 13.62 4.14
C LYS A 106 13.30 13.54 4.32
N GLY A 107 12.55 13.94 3.30
CA GLY A 107 11.11 13.70 3.25
C GLY A 107 10.76 12.22 3.13
N ALA A 108 9.46 11.94 3.07
CA ALA A 108 8.92 10.59 2.97
C ALA A 108 9.39 9.87 1.71
N ARG A 109 9.58 8.54 1.76
CA ARG A 109 9.75 7.75 0.53
C ARG A 109 8.38 7.48 -0.07
N LEU A 110 8.23 7.76 -1.36
CA LEU A 110 6.98 7.61 -2.09
C LEU A 110 7.06 6.51 -3.16
N THR A 111 5.90 6.00 -3.56
CA THR A 111 5.71 5.09 -4.70
C THR A 111 4.41 5.42 -5.43
N THR A 112 4.33 5.14 -6.73
CA THR A 112 3.06 5.17 -7.48
C THR A 112 2.40 3.79 -7.53
N GLU A 113 3.08 2.75 -7.04
CA GLU A 113 2.52 1.42 -6.85
C GLU A 113 1.63 1.41 -5.61
N ILE A 114 0.39 1.87 -5.77
CA ILE A 114 -0.58 1.92 -4.69
C ILE A 114 -0.91 0.50 -4.21
N SER A 115 -0.91 0.31 -2.89
CA SER A 115 -1.27 -0.94 -2.24
C SER A 115 -2.24 -0.72 -1.08
N LEU A 116 -3.30 -1.51 -1.04
CA LEU A 116 -4.33 -1.48 -0.01
C LEU A 116 -4.31 -2.79 0.78
N PRO A 117 -3.70 -2.83 1.98
CA PRO A 117 -3.64 -4.05 2.77
C PRO A 117 -4.97 -4.28 3.52
N GLY A 118 -5.66 -5.37 3.19
CA GLY A 118 -6.77 -5.93 3.97
C GLY A 118 -6.29 -6.94 4.99
N ARG A 119 -7.20 -7.70 5.60
CA ARG A 119 -6.83 -8.71 6.62
C ARG A 119 -6.08 -9.89 5.99
N PHE A 120 -6.60 -10.40 4.89
CA PHE A 120 -6.15 -11.63 4.23
C PHE A 120 -5.38 -11.34 2.95
N VAL A 121 -5.74 -10.28 2.24
CA VAL A 121 -5.10 -9.93 0.97
C VAL A 121 -4.57 -8.49 0.97
N VAL A 122 -3.64 -8.21 0.07
CA VAL A 122 -3.25 -6.87 -0.32
C VAL A 122 -3.70 -6.68 -1.76
N TYR A 123 -4.48 -5.63 -2.01
CA TYR A 123 -4.93 -5.27 -3.35
C TYR A 123 -4.02 -4.18 -3.94
N GLN A 124 -3.58 -4.36 -5.18
CA GLN A 124 -2.73 -3.42 -5.92
C GLN A 124 -3.46 -3.00 -7.20
N PRO A 125 -4.15 -1.85 -7.22
CA PRO A 125 -5.01 -1.47 -8.36
C PRO A 125 -4.29 -1.40 -9.71
N ASN A 126 -3.04 -0.95 -9.70
CA ASN A 126 -2.19 -0.80 -10.90
C ASN A 126 -1.25 -1.99 -11.13
N GLY A 127 -1.36 -3.06 -10.34
CA GLY A 127 -0.57 -4.26 -10.52
C GLY A 127 -1.28 -5.32 -11.36
N ASP A 128 -0.58 -6.42 -11.64
CA ASP A 128 -1.12 -7.58 -12.34
C ASP A 128 -0.82 -8.89 -11.59
N GLY A 129 -1.66 -9.88 -11.83
CA GLY A 129 -1.51 -11.24 -11.34
C GLY A 129 -1.79 -11.42 -9.86
N PHE A 130 -1.41 -12.59 -9.34
CA PHE A 130 -1.58 -12.92 -7.94
C PHE A 130 -0.35 -13.56 -7.33
N GLY A 131 -0.08 -13.21 -6.07
CA GLY A 131 0.98 -13.74 -5.26
C GLY A 131 0.44 -14.36 -3.97
N VAL A 132 1.18 -15.31 -3.41
CA VAL A 132 0.91 -15.85 -2.07
C VAL A 132 2.17 -15.74 -1.23
N SER A 133 2.02 -15.29 0.02
CA SER A 133 3.11 -15.13 0.98
C SER A 133 4.02 -16.37 1.02
N ARG A 134 5.33 -16.14 0.94
CA ARG A 134 6.35 -17.21 1.03
C ARG A 134 6.50 -17.78 2.44
N ARG A 135 5.84 -17.20 3.45
CA ARG A 135 5.87 -17.68 4.83
C ARG A 135 4.85 -18.79 5.11
N LEU A 136 3.91 -19.02 4.18
CA LEU A 136 2.95 -20.13 4.23
C LEU A 136 3.61 -21.39 3.67
N ASP A 137 3.19 -22.55 4.16
CA ASP A 137 3.64 -23.84 3.62
C ASP A 137 3.13 -24.08 2.18
N ASP A 138 3.70 -25.06 1.49
CA ASP A 138 3.42 -25.27 0.07
C ASP A 138 1.98 -25.77 -0.20
N ASP A 139 1.39 -26.53 0.73
CA ASP A 139 0.03 -27.05 0.61
C ASP A 139 -0.99 -25.90 0.71
N GLU A 140 -0.81 -25.04 1.72
CA GLU A 140 -1.66 -23.88 1.94
C GLU A 140 -1.48 -22.83 0.83
N ARG A 141 -0.26 -22.66 0.33
CA ARG A 141 -0.01 -21.83 -0.85
C ARG A 141 -0.71 -22.37 -2.08
N GLY A 142 -0.76 -23.69 -2.27
CA GLY A 142 -1.51 -24.33 -3.34
C GLY A 142 -2.99 -24.00 -3.23
N ARG A 143 -3.59 -24.27 -2.06
CA ARG A 143 -5.00 -23.99 -1.78
C ARG A 143 -5.37 -22.53 -2.03
N LEU A 144 -4.60 -21.59 -1.49
CA LEU A 144 -4.88 -20.15 -1.62
C LEU A 144 -4.69 -19.65 -3.05
N LYS A 145 -3.75 -20.20 -3.83
CA LYS A 145 -3.66 -19.92 -5.27
C LYS A 145 -4.92 -20.36 -6.01
N ASP A 146 -5.45 -21.53 -5.69
CA ASP A 146 -6.65 -22.04 -6.35
C ASP A 146 -7.88 -21.22 -5.98
N VAL A 147 -7.98 -20.74 -4.73
CA VAL A 147 -8.98 -19.75 -4.33
C VAL A 147 -8.86 -18.48 -5.20
N LEU A 148 -7.66 -17.88 -5.31
CA LEU A 148 -7.47 -16.66 -6.11
C LEU A 148 -7.82 -16.84 -7.60
N LYS A 149 -7.51 -17.99 -8.19
CA LYS A 149 -7.87 -18.29 -9.59
C LYS A 149 -9.38 -18.38 -9.81
N ALA A 150 -10.14 -18.77 -8.78
CA ALA A 150 -11.58 -18.85 -8.84
C ALA A 150 -12.25 -17.47 -8.65
N LEU A 151 -11.53 -16.49 -8.12
CA LEU A 151 -12.04 -15.13 -7.93
C LEU A 151 -11.95 -14.32 -9.20
N ASP A 152 -13.00 -13.52 -9.46
CA ASP A 152 -13.02 -12.53 -10.54
C ASP A 152 -12.19 -11.31 -10.12
N LEU A 153 -10.89 -11.36 -10.45
CA LEU A 153 -9.99 -10.23 -10.34
C LEU A 153 -10.32 -9.27 -11.48
N LYS A 154 -11.26 -8.34 -11.26
CA LYS A 154 -11.66 -7.28 -12.20
C LYS A 154 -10.55 -6.23 -12.43
N GLY A 155 -9.34 -6.68 -12.71
CA GLY A 155 -8.12 -5.87 -12.77
C GLY A 155 -7.46 -5.66 -11.41
N GLY A 156 -6.17 -5.32 -11.46
CA GLY A 156 -5.31 -5.15 -10.29
C GLY A 156 -4.67 -6.46 -9.81
N GLY A 157 -3.54 -6.31 -9.12
CA GLY A 157 -2.81 -7.41 -8.51
C GLY A 157 -3.32 -7.75 -7.12
N VAL A 158 -3.19 -9.02 -6.71
CA VAL A 158 -3.58 -9.48 -5.37
C VAL A 158 -2.46 -10.29 -4.72
N ILE A 159 -2.09 -9.92 -3.50
CA ILE A 159 -1.10 -10.68 -2.71
C ILE A 159 -1.77 -11.24 -1.46
N VAL A 160 -1.79 -12.56 -1.31
CA VAL A 160 -2.32 -13.23 -0.11
C VAL A 160 -1.31 -13.18 1.03
N ARG A 161 -1.76 -12.69 2.19
CA ARG A 161 -0.98 -12.52 3.41
C ARG A 161 -0.91 -13.82 4.20
N THR A 162 0.09 -13.93 5.10
CA THR A 162 0.18 -15.06 6.05
C THR A 162 -1.06 -15.19 6.93
N ALA A 163 -1.75 -14.09 7.23
CA ALA A 163 -2.99 -14.11 8.01
C ALA A 163 -4.17 -14.83 7.32
N ALA A 164 -4.04 -15.19 6.03
CA ALA A 164 -5.03 -15.96 5.30
C ALA A 164 -4.91 -17.48 5.50
N GLU A 165 -3.95 -17.94 6.30
CA GLU A 165 -3.82 -19.35 6.67
C GLU A 165 -5.12 -19.88 7.27
N GLY A 166 -5.67 -20.93 6.67
CA GLY A 166 -6.94 -21.54 7.07
C GLY A 166 -8.19 -20.71 6.75
N ALA A 167 -8.06 -19.52 6.14
CA ALA A 167 -9.20 -18.69 5.79
C ALA A 167 -10.06 -19.33 4.68
N SER A 168 -11.37 -19.15 4.76
CA SER A 168 -12.32 -19.62 3.75
C SER A 168 -12.21 -18.79 2.46
N ALA A 169 -12.67 -19.35 1.33
CA ALA A 169 -12.70 -18.62 0.06
C ALA A 169 -13.59 -17.37 0.16
N GLU A 170 -14.71 -17.49 0.88
CA GLU A 170 -15.69 -16.43 1.11
C GLU A 170 -15.13 -15.29 1.97
N ASP A 171 -14.23 -15.58 2.91
CA ASP A 171 -13.56 -14.54 3.71
C ASP A 171 -12.53 -13.77 2.89
N ILE A 172 -11.77 -14.49 2.05
CA ILE A 172 -10.80 -13.89 1.13
C ILE A 172 -11.51 -13.00 0.10
N GLU A 173 -12.61 -13.49 -0.48
CA GLU A 173 -13.42 -12.74 -1.43
C GLU A 173 -13.99 -11.46 -0.79
N ARG A 174 -14.54 -11.56 0.42
CA ARG A 174 -15.10 -10.40 1.13
C ARG A 174 -14.04 -9.33 1.41
N ASP A 175 -12.84 -9.74 1.81
CA ASP A 175 -11.71 -8.83 2.04
C ASP A 175 -11.29 -8.15 0.72
N LEU A 176 -11.17 -8.90 -0.37
CA LEU A 176 -10.85 -8.35 -1.70
C LEU A 176 -11.92 -7.36 -2.19
N LEU A 177 -13.20 -7.72 -2.11
CA LEU A 177 -14.32 -6.86 -2.53
C LEU A 177 -14.38 -5.57 -1.71
N PHE A 178 -14.06 -5.63 -0.42
CA PHE A 178 -13.95 -4.44 0.42
C PHE A 178 -12.86 -3.50 -0.09
N LEU A 179 -11.66 -4.03 -0.36
CA LEU A 179 -10.53 -3.22 -0.86
C LEU A 179 -10.78 -2.63 -2.25
N GLN A 180 -11.43 -3.38 -3.15
CA GLN A 180 -11.84 -2.87 -4.46
C GLN A 180 -12.87 -1.73 -4.34
N LYS A 181 -13.82 -1.84 -3.41
CA LYS A 181 -14.77 -0.75 -3.13
C LYS A 181 -14.09 0.46 -2.51
N LEU A 182 -13.14 0.24 -1.61
CA LEU A 182 -12.33 1.30 -1.02
C LEU A 182 -11.55 2.04 -2.10
N TRP A 183 -10.90 1.32 -3.01
CA TRP A 183 -10.17 1.94 -4.13
C TRP A 183 -11.07 2.83 -4.99
N LYS A 184 -12.27 2.37 -5.34
CA LYS A 184 -13.26 3.17 -6.10
C LYS A 184 -13.73 4.45 -5.39
N SER A 185 -13.45 4.59 -4.09
CA SER A 185 -13.74 5.83 -3.36
C SER A 185 -12.56 6.79 -3.29
N ILE A 186 -11.36 6.33 -3.68
CA ILE A 186 -10.10 7.09 -3.71
C ILE A 186 -9.83 7.62 -5.12
N ASP A 187 -10.08 6.80 -6.14
CA ASP A 187 -9.92 7.09 -7.57
C ASP A 187 -11.06 7.93 -8.15
#